data_AF-A0A353IN54-F1
#
_entry.id   AF-A0A353IN54-F1
#
_cell.length_a   1.000
_cell.length_b   1.000
_cell.length_c   1.000
_cell.angle_alpha   90.00
_cell.angle_beta   90.00
_cell.angle_gamma   90.00
#
_symmetry.space_group_name_H-M   'P 1'
#
loop_
_entity.id
_entity.type
_entity.pdbx_description
1 polymer ?
#
loop_
_entity_poly.entity_id
_entity_poly.type
_entity_poly.pdbx_seq_one_letter_code
_entity_poly.pdbx_strand_id
1 'polypeptide(L)'
;SFRPYRLFDDGQQVSEALVWGGDKHYVPLVGDGAIDLLLPASATGAVSGEIFYEGPIKAPIKKGDQIATLKVKSADLAAVNEIPLYAGEDINSSGFAMRGIDSLLVLAFGWLL
;
A
#
# COMPACT_ATOMS: atom_id res chain seq x y z
N SER A 1 -2.67 -15.51 30.23
CA SER A 1 -1.43 -15.47 29.42
C SER A 1 -1.76 -14.92 28.05
N PHE A 2 -0.82 -14.23 27.41
CA PHE A 2 -0.97 -13.75 26.03
C PHE A 2 -0.17 -14.66 25.09
N ARG A 3 -0.66 -14.86 23.87
CA ARG A 3 0.05 -15.59 22.81
C ARG A 3 0.10 -14.71 21.56
N PRO A 4 1.22 -14.73 20.82
CA PRO A 4 1.28 -14.09 19.52
C PRO A 4 0.41 -14.86 18.53
N TYR A 5 -0.39 -14.12 17.76
CA TYR A 5 -1.20 -14.62 16.67
C TYR A 5 -0.76 -13.93 15.38
N ARG A 6 -0.18 -14.69 14.45
CA ARG A 6 0.29 -14.18 13.16
C ARG A 6 -0.92 -13.83 12.29
N LEU A 7 -1.02 -12.57 11.88
CA LEU A 7 -2.05 -12.12 10.94
C LEU A 7 -1.54 -12.11 9.51
N PHE A 8 -0.33 -11.61 9.31
CA PHE A 8 0.33 -11.52 8.00
C PHE A 8 1.82 -11.85 8.15
N ASP A 9 2.35 -12.61 7.20
CA ASP A 9 3.78 -12.88 7.08
C ASP A 9 4.55 -11.66 6.55
N ASP A 10 5.87 -11.70 6.66
CA ASP A 10 6.73 -10.64 6.15
C ASP A 10 6.59 -10.51 4.62
N GLY A 11 6.38 -9.28 4.15
CA GLY A 11 6.13 -8.97 2.75
C GLY A 11 4.78 -9.47 2.22
N GLN A 12 3.91 -10.05 3.05
CA GLN A 12 2.59 -10.47 2.62
C GLN A 12 1.72 -9.26 2.30
N GLN A 13 1.04 -9.30 1.16
CA GLN A 13 0.05 -8.30 0.79
C GLN A 13 -1.13 -8.33 1.77
N VAL A 14 -1.35 -7.22 2.46
CA VAL A 14 -2.45 -7.02 3.39
C VAL A 14 -3.72 -6.62 2.63
N SER A 15 -3.59 -5.68 1.69
CA SER A 15 -4.68 -5.18 0.84
C SER A 15 -4.11 -4.34 -0.31
N GLU A 16 -4.98 -3.64 -1.04
CA GLU A 16 -4.64 -2.71 -2.11
C GLU A 16 -5.21 -1.33 -1.80
N ALA A 17 -4.47 -0.28 -2.13
CA ALA A 17 -4.95 1.10 -2.08
C ALA A 17 -5.08 1.68 -3.48
N LEU A 18 -6.12 2.49 -3.69
CA LEU A 18 -6.39 3.19 -4.94
C LEU A 18 -5.34 4.27 -5.19
N VAL A 19 -4.76 4.23 -6.38
CA VAL A 19 -3.76 5.20 -6.86
C VAL A 19 -4.34 6.05 -7.98
N TRP A 20 -4.08 7.35 -7.89
CA TRP A 20 -4.47 8.34 -8.88
C TRP A 20 -3.26 8.83 -9.68
N GLY A 21 -3.40 8.84 -11.01
CA GLY A 21 -2.38 9.34 -11.93
C GLY A 21 -1.09 8.52 -11.94
N GLY A 22 -1.18 7.24 -11.55
CA GLY A 22 -0.10 6.27 -11.62
C GLY A 22 -0.16 5.41 -12.88
N ASP A 23 0.95 4.78 -13.23
CA ASP A 23 1.02 3.72 -14.25
C ASP A 23 0.15 2.50 -13.89
N LYS A 24 -0.15 2.33 -12.60
CA LYS A 24 -1.19 1.43 -12.07
C LYS A 24 -2.24 2.21 -11.27
N HIS A 25 -3.44 1.63 -11.20
CA HIS A 25 -4.56 2.16 -10.43
C HIS A 25 -4.60 1.66 -8.97
N TYR A 26 -3.76 0.69 -8.63
CA TYR A 26 -3.69 0.09 -7.31
C TYR A 26 -2.24 -0.12 -6.90
N VAL A 27 -1.96 0.06 -5.61
CA VAL A 27 -0.69 -0.28 -4.99
C VAL A 27 -0.94 -1.31 -3.88
N PRO A 28 -0.22 -2.45 -3.87
CA PRO A 28 -0.28 -3.40 -2.76
C PRO A 28 0.24 -2.74 -1.49
N LEU A 29 -0.48 -2.96 -0.39
CA LEU A 29 -0.11 -2.53 0.95
C LEU A 29 0.52 -3.71 1.70
N VAL A 30 1.68 -3.49 2.29
CA VAL A 30 2.46 -4.48 3.06
C VAL A 30 2.83 -3.94 4.44
N GLY A 31 3.06 -4.82 5.41
CA GLY A 31 3.60 -4.44 6.71
C GLY A 31 5.11 -4.16 6.66
N ASP A 32 5.63 -3.47 7.68
CA ASP A 32 7.08 -3.41 7.96
C ASP A 32 7.50 -4.68 8.70
N GLY A 33 7.57 -5.78 7.96
CA GLY A 33 7.76 -7.11 8.53
C GLY A 33 6.45 -7.86 8.78
N ALA A 34 6.58 -8.95 9.52
CA ALA A 34 5.46 -9.81 9.83
C ALA A 34 4.58 -9.23 10.95
N ILE A 35 3.26 -9.21 10.75
CA ILE A 35 2.30 -8.59 11.66
C ILE A 35 1.78 -9.63 12.64
N ASP A 36 2.19 -9.50 13.91
CA ASP A 36 1.70 -10.32 15.03
C ASP A 36 0.77 -9.52 15.94
N LEU A 37 -0.35 -10.12 16.32
CA LEU A 37 -1.24 -9.58 17.33
C LEU A 37 -1.14 -10.38 18.62
N LEU A 38 -0.89 -9.70 19.74
CA LEU A 38 -0.88 -10.34 21.06
C LEU A 38 -2.31 -10.48 21.57
N LEU A 39 -2.82 -11.70 21.58
CA LEU A 39 -4.16 -12.01 22.07
C LEU A 39 -4.11 -12.80 23.38
N PRO A 40 -5.05 -12.58 24.31
CA PRO A 40 -5.24 -13.46 25.46
C PRO A 40 -5.41 -14.91 24.97
N ALA A 41 -4.83 -15.87 25.68
CA ALA A 41 -4.94 -17.28 25.29
C ALA A 41 -6.39 -17.81 25.30
N SER A 42 -7.29 -17.12 26.01
CA SER A 42 -8.73 -17.37 26.08
C SER A 42 -9.55 -16.61 25.02
N ALA A 43 -8.91 -15.82 24.15
CA ALA A 43 -9.61 -15.09 23.11
C ALA A 43 -10.25 -16.07 22.12
N THR A 44 -11.58 -16.06 22.04
CA THR A 44 -12.38 -16.79 21.06
C THR A 44 -13.17 -15.83 20.15
N GLY A 45 -13.02 -14.52 20.37
CA GLY A 45 -13.69 -13.50 19.59
C GLY A 45 -13.12 -13.35 18.18
N ALA A 46 -13.93 -12.79 17.29
CA ALA A 46 -13.48 -12.42 15.95
C ALA A 46 -12.50 -11.24 16.02
N VAL A 47 -11.47 -11.29 15.17
CA VAL A 47 -10.56 -10.18 14.90
C VAL A 47 -11.07 -9.46 13.66
N SER A 48 -11.28 -8.15 13.75
CA SER A 48 -11.63 -7.30 12.61
C SER A 48 -10.51 -6.32 12.31
N GLY A 49 -10.18 -6.17 11.03
CA GLY A 49 -9.22 -5.20 10.53
C GLY A 49 -9.90 -4.20 9.63
N GLU A 50 -9.68 -2.91 9.88
CA GLU A 50 -10.12 -1.82 9.02
C GLU A 50 -8.87 -1.07 8.51
N ILE A 51 -8.80 -0.81 7.22
CA ILE A 51 -7.68 -0.08 6.61
C ILE A 51 -8.11 1.37 6.41
N PHE A 52 -7.30 2.28 6.92
CA PHE A 52 -7.48 3.71 6.79
C PHE A 52 -6.35 4.29 5.93
N TYR A 53 -6.71 5.05 4.90
CA TYR A 53 -5.78 5.79 4.06
C TYR A 53 -6.43 7.10 3.61
N GLU A 54 -5.62 8.11 3.35
CA GLU A 54 -6.11 9.46 3.01
C GLU A 54 -6.34 9.61 1.51
N GLY A 55 -7.59 9.39 1.08
CA GLY A 55 -8.04 9.63 -0.30
C GLY A 55 -7.33 8.76 -1.34
N PRO A 56 -7.60 8.96 -2.63
CA PRO A 56 -6.83 8.28 -3.66
C PRO A 56 -5.37 8.77 -3.60
N ILE A 57 -4.43 7.83 -3.46
CA ILE A 57 -3.02 8.13 -3.26
C ILE A 57 -2.46 8.67 -4.58
N LYS A 58 -1.84 9.84 -4.57
CA LYS A 58 -1.30 10.45 -5.79
C LYS A 58 0.06 9.83 -6.12
N ALA A 59 0.22 9.37 -7.36
CA ALA A 59 1.53 8.97 -7.86
C ALA A 59 2.48 10.19 -8.01
N PRO A 60 3.81 10.02 -7.89
CA PRO A 60 4.53 8.75 -7.77
C PRO A 60 4.58 8.24 -6.33
N ILE A 61 4.48 6.92 -6.16
CA ILE A 61 4.60 6.21 -4.88
C ILE A 61 5.83 5.32 -4.96
N LYS A 62 6.68 5.34 -3.95
CA LYS A 62 7.83 4.44 -3.87
C LYS A 62 7.54 3.26 -2.97
N LYS A 63 8.15 2.12 -3.28
CA LYS A 63 8.16 0.97 -2.39
C LYS A 63 8.71 1.39 -1.02
N GLY A 64 7.99 1.04 0.04
CA GLY A 64 8.33 1.41 1.41
C GLY A 64 7.79 2.77 1.85
N ASP A 65 7.00 3.48 1.03
CA ASP A 65 6.29 4.67 1.50
C ASP A 65 5.12 4.26 2.41
N GLN A 66 5.04 4.84 3.60
CA GLN A 66 3.90 4.64 4.50
C GLN A 66 2.69 5.41 3.95
N ILE A 67 1.69 4.68 3.48
CA ILE A 67 0.54 5.25 2.75
C ILE A 67 -0.83 4.84 3.32
N ALA A 68 -0.84 3.92 4.28
CA ALA A 68 -2.05 3.47 4.94
C ALA A 68 -1.77 3.04 6.39
N THR A 69 -2.83 2.84 7.16
CA THR A 69 -2.77 2.32 8.52
C THR A 69 -3.84 1.25 8.68
N LEU A 70 -3.42 0.05 9.11
CA LEU A 70 -4.32 -1.02 9.50
C LEU A 70 -4.71 -0.83 10.97
N LYS A 71 -6.00 -0.63 11.22
CA LYS A 71 -6.57 -0.64 12.57
C LYS A 71 -7.16 -2.01 12.84
N VAL A 72 -6.54 -2.76 13.73
CA VAL A 72 -7.03 -4.08 14.16
C VAL A 72 -7.74 -3.94 15.49
N LYS A 73 -8.97 -4.44 15.53
CA LYS A 73 -9.83 -4.52 16.72
C LYS A 73 -10.11 -5.98 17.01
N SER A 74 -10.07 -6.36 18.29
CA SER A 74 -10.50 -7.68 18.73
C SER A 74 -11.69 -7.51 19.66
N ALA A 75 -12.70 -8.39 19.55
CA ALA A 75 -13.84 -8.35 20.44
C ALA A 75 -13.45 -8.50 21.93
N ASP A 76 -12.33 -9.17 22.18
CA ASP A 76 -11.83 -9.46 23.53
C ASP A 76 -10.87 -8.38 24.07
N LEU A 77 -10.42 -7.43 23.23
CA LEU A 77 -9.50 -6.36 23.61
C LEU A 77 -10.08 -5.00 23.26
N ALA A 78 -10.23 -4.12 24.25
CA ALA A 78 -10.66 -2.74 24.03
C ALA A 78 -9.62 -1.89 23.27
N ALA A 79 -8.37 -2.37 23.17
CA ALA A 79 -7.29 -1.66 22.50
C ALA A 79 -7.35 -1.85 20.98
N VAL A 80 -7.35 -0.74 20.25
CA VAL A 80 -7.17 -0.73 18.79
C VAL A 80 -5.67 -0.70 18.51
N ASN A 81 -5.16 -1.67 17.76
CA ASN A 81 -3.77 -1.68 17.33
C ASN A 81 -3.68 -0.98 15.97
N GLU A 82 -2.88 0.07 15.88
CA GLU A 82 -2.63 0.81 14.64
C GLU A 82 -1.28 0.37 14.09
N ILE A 83 -1.31 -0.31 12.95
CA ILE A 83 -0.12 -0.84 12.29
C ILE A 83 0.08 -0.05 10.99
N PRO A 84 1.22 0.64 10.81
CA PRO A 84 1.51 1.33 9.57
C PRO A 84 1.65 0.33 8.41
N LEU A 85 1.08 0.68 7.28
CA LEU A 85 1.17 -0.07 6.03
C LEU A 85 1.93 0.75 4.99
N TYR A 86 2.74 0.02 4.24
CA TYR A 86 3.70 0.56 3.29
C TYR A 86 3.38 0.09 1.88
N ALA A 87 3.80 0.85 0.87
CA ALA A 87 3.71 0.44 -0.52
C ALA A 87 4.61 -0.78 -0.79
N GLY A 88 4.05 -1.86 -1.32
CA GLY A 88 4.78 -3.08 -1.66
C GLY A 88 5.62 -2.96 -2.95
N GLU A 89 5.32 -1.97 -3.78
CA GLU A 89 6.03 -1.71 -5.04
C GLU A 89 6.02 -0.21 -5.39
N ASP A 90 6.85 0.15 -6.36
CA ASP A 90 6.91 1.49 -6.93
C ASP A 90 5.80 1.70 -7.98
N ILE A 91 5.04 2.78 -7.83
CA ILE A 91 4.04 3.23 -8.81
C ILE A 91 4.51 4.56 -9.38
N ASN A 92 4.91 4.56 -10.65
CA ASN A 92 5.35 5.79 -11.30
C ASN A 92 4.15 6.64 -11.70
N SER A 93 4.32 7.95 -11.80
CA SER A 93 3.28 8.79 -12.38
C SER A 93 3.02 8.38 -13.85
N SER A 94 1.76 8.21 -14.22
CA SER A 94 1.36 8.10 -15.62
C SER A 94 1.55 9.44 -16.32
N GLY A 95 2.73 9.70 -16.89
CA GLY A 95 2.84 10.57 -18.06
C GLY A 95 2.67 9.67 -19.29
N PHE A 96 2.09 10.06 -20.42
CA PHE A 96 2.68 11.00 -21.37
C PHE A 96 4.23 11.20 -21.32
N ALA A 97 4.99 10.48 -20.50
CA ALA A 97 6.45 10.56 -20.37
C ALA A 97 7.19 10.05 -21.63
N MET A 98 6.43 9.54 -22.61
CA MET A 98 6.88 9.28 -23.98
C MET A 98 6.78 10.51 -24.90
N ARG A 99 6.31 11.69 -24.46
CA ARG A 99 6.23 12.89 -25.33
C ARG A 99 7.49 13.74 -25.38
N GLY A 100 8.48 13.44 -24.55
CA GLY A 100 9.79 14.11 -24.62
C GLY A 100 10.67 13.63 -25.77
N ILE A 101 10.45 12.41 -26.27
CA ILE A 101 11.23 11.85 -27.39
C ILE A 101 10.65 12.29 -28.75
N ASP A 102 9.33 12.52 -28.82
CA ASP A 102 8.66 13.01 -30.03
C ASP A 102 9.14 14.40 -30.46
N SER A 103 9.48 15.29 -29.52
CA SER A 103 9.90 16.65 -29.89
C SER A 103 11.26 16.71 -30.60
N LEU A 104 12.18 15.78 -30.31
CA LEU A 104 13.48 15.70 -31.01
C LEU A 104 13.36 14.97 -32.34
N LEU A 105 12.54 13.92 -32.43
CA LEU A 105 12.30 13.20 -33.69
C LEU A 105 11.52 14.06 -34.70
N VAL A 106 10.54 14.86 -34.25
CA VAL A 106 9.80 15.79 -35.13
C VAL A 106 10.69 16.90 -35.68
N LEU A 107 11.69 17.36 -34.92
CA LEU A 107 12.67 18.35 -35.41
C LEU A 107 13.73 17.72 -36.33
N ALA A 108 14.11 16.46 -36.10
CA ALA A 108 15.07 15.74 -36.94
C ALA A 108 14.49 15.27 -38.29
N PHE A 109 13.17 14.99 -38.34
CA PHE A 109 12.51 14.43 -39.52
C PHE A 109 11.46 15.36 -40.16
N GLY A 110 11.19 16.53 -39.59
CA GLY A 110 10.21 17.50 -40.11
C GLY A 110 10.59 18.24 -41.40
N TRP A 111 11.76 17.95 -42.00
CA TRP A 111 12.23 18.55 -43.25
C TRP A 111 12.16 17.58 -44.46
N LEU A 112 11.49 16.44 -44.33
CA LEU A 112 11.31 15.46 -45.42
C LEU A 112 9.84 15.28 -45.86
N LEU A 113 8.95 16.17 -45.45
CA LEU A 113 7.59 16.35 -45.99
C LEU A 113 7.41 17.74 -46.58
#